data_AF-A0A538EYE6-F1
#
_entry.id   AF-A0A538EYE6-F1
#
_cell.length_a   1.000
_cell.length_b   1.000
_cell.length_c   1.000
_cell.angle_alpha   90.00
_cell.angle_beta   90.00
_cell.angle_gamma   90.00
#
_symmetry.space_group_name_H-M   'P 1'
#
loop_
_entity.id
_entity.type
_entity.pdbx_description
1 polymer ?
#
loop_
_entity_poly.entity_id
_entity_poly.type
_entity_poly.pdbx_seq_one_letter_code
_entity_poly.pdbx_strand_id
1 'polypeptide(L)'
;MSPAAALQGFLARYGLIVVLAVGPVFYAIHDLATPPHSLVTLGNTLMAGVSNGAIWALVALGYTLVYGIIELINFAHGDLFMVGSFVSYGMMGTLGLTLVTGPLGLVGGLLVTLVVCMLVCGSLNTMIERVAYRPLRNAPKLAPLITAVGFSFILQNVGVLWLGGSQHGVPDLVR
;
A
#
# COMPACT_ATOMS: atom_id res chain seq x y z
N MET A 1 -41.86 -10.23 2.42
CA MET A 1 -40.52 -9.61 2.50
C MET A 1 -40.66 -8.16 2.06
N SER A 2 -40.09 -7.20 2.79
CA SER A 2 -40.22 -5.78 2.40
C SER A 2 -39.46 -5.52 1.09
N PRO A 3 -39.95 -4.64 0.21
CA PRO A 3 -39.26 -4.31 -1.06
C PRO A 3 -37.84 -3.78 -0.83
N ALA A 4 -37.59 -3.12 0.31
CA ALA A 4 -36.26 -2.68 0.72
C ALA A 4 -35.28 -3.84 0.99
N ALA A 5 -35.75 -4.94 1.60
CA ALA A 5 -34.90 -6.11 1.88
C ALA A 5 -34.53 -6.88 0.60
N ALA A 6 -35.44 -6.91 -0.39
CA ALA A 6 -35.16 -7.51 -1.69
C ALA A 6 -34.12 -6.69 -2.48
N LEU A 7 -34.22 -5.35 -2.45
CA LEU A 7 -33.25 -4.45 -3.08
C LEU A 7 -31.87 -4.55 -2.41
N GLN A 8 -31.82 -4.58 -1.07
CA GLN A 8 -30.56 -4.78 -0.33
C GLN A 8 -29.90 -6.12 -0.67
N GLY A 9 -30.67 -7.21 -0.75
CA GLY A 9 -30.15 -8.52 -1.14
C GLY A 9 -29.61 -8.55 -2.58
N PHE A 10 -30.28 -7.87 -3.50
CA PHE A 10 -29.83 -7.73 -4.89
C PHE A 10 -28.56 -6.87 -4.99
N LEU A 11 -28.52 -5.71 -4.34
CA LEU A 11 -27.36 -4.82 -4.31
C LEU A 11 -26.14 -5.49 -3.64
N ALA A 12 -26.35 -6.25 -2.57
CA ALA A 12 -25.27 -6.97 -1.90
C ALA A 12 -24.62 -8.05 -2.79
N ARG A 13 -25.41 -8.71 -3.65
CA ARG A 13 -24.93 -9.81 -4.48
C ARG A 13 -24.42 -9.38 -5.85
N TYR A 14 -25.09 -8.41 -6.48
CA TYR A 14 -24.80 -7.98 -7.85
C TYR A 14 -24.25 -6.56 -7.94
N GLY A 15 -24.28 -5.77 -6.87
CA GLY A 15 -23.84 -4.37 -6.89
C GLY A 15 -22.40 -4.22 -7.38
N LEU A 16 -21.48 -5.05 -6.87
CA LEU A 16 -20.08 -5.02 -7.31
C LEU A 16 -19.94 -5.37 -8.80
N ILE A 17 -20.66 -6.40 -9.27
CA ILE A 17 -20.62 -6.85 -10.67
C ILE A 17 -21.16 -5.76 -11.58
N VAL A 18 -22.26 -5.10 -11.18
CA VAL A 18 -22.84 -3.98 -11.92
C VAL A 18 -21.88 -2.80 -11.98
N VAL A 19 -21.24 -2.44 -10.87
CA VAL A 19 -20.25 -1.34 -10.85
C VAL A 19 -19.04 -1.68 -11.74
N LEU A 20 -18.53 -2.89 -11.68
CA LEU A 20 -17.38 -3.33 -12.48
C LEU A 20 -17.71 -3.48 -13.98
N ALA A 21 -18.95 -3.78 -14.34
CA ALA A 21 -19.37 -3.90 -15.74
C ALA A 21 -19.78 -2.54 -16.34
N VAL A 22 -20.56 -1.75 -15.60
CA VAL A 22 -21.17 -0.51 -16.09
C VAL A 22 -20.22 0.68 -15.95
N GLY A 23 -19.42 0.73 -14.89
CA GLY A 23 -18.48 1.83 -14.63
C GLY A 23 -17.49 2.07 -15.78
N PRO A 24 -16.74 1.04 -16.23
CA PRO A 24 -15.81 1.20 -17.34
C PRO A 24 -16.49 1.60 -18.65
N VAL A 25 -17.68 1.07 -18.93
CA VAL A 25 -18.46 1.41 -20.14
C VAL A 25 -18.92 2.87 -20.09
N PHE A 26 -19.42 3.32 -18.94
CA PHE A 26 -19.81 4.71 -18.72
C PHE A 26 -18.63 5.67 -18.92
N TYR A 27 -17.48 5.36 -18.31
CA TYR A 27 -16.27 6.17 -18.49
C TYR A 27 -15.71 6.12 -19.91
N ALA A 28 -15.81 4.98 -20.61
CA ALA A 28 -15.41 4.88 -22.01
C ALA A 28 -16.27 5.80 -22.90
N ILE A 29 -17.59 5.78 -22.71
CA ILE A 29 -18.52 6.66 -23.45
C ILE A 29 -18.21 8.12 -23.12
N HIS A 30 -17.94 8.45 -21.85
CA HIS A 30 -17.57 9.80 -21.45
C HIS A 30 -16.26 10.27 -22.13
N ASP A 31 -15.20 9.46 -22.10
CA ASP A 31 -13.88 9.77 -22.69
C ASP A 31 -13.97 9.93 -24.22
N LEU A 32 -14.85 9.16 -24.87
CA LEU A 32 -15.19 9.30 -26.29
C LEU A 32 -16.06 10.52 -26.59
N ALA A 33 -16.94 10.94 -25.67
CA ALA A 33 -17.84 12.09 -25.84
C ALA A 33 -17.13 13.43 -25.59
N THR A 34 -16.11 13.46 -24.73
CA THR A 34 -15.32 14.66 -24.44
C THR A 34 -14.10 14.76 -25.36
N PRO A 35 -13.75 15.96 -25.89
CA PRO A 35 -12.48 16.16 -26.58
C PRO A 35 -11.33 15.77 -25.65
N PRO A 36 -10.33 14.96 -26.07
CA PRO A 36 -9.89 14.69 -27.44
C PRO A 36 -10.49 13.43 -28.12
N HIS A 37 -11.60 12.86 -27.62
CA HIS A 37 -12.22 11.64 -28.15
C HIS A 37 -11.28 10.43 -28.12
N SER A 38 -10.60 10.22 -27.00
CA SER A 38 -9.61 9.16 -26.82
C SER A 38 -10.02 8.25 -25.66
N LEU A 39 -9.44 7.05 -25.57
CA LEU A 39 -9.61 6.14 -24.41
C LEU A 39 -8.42 6.18 -23.44
N VAL A 40 -7.57 7.20 -23.56
CA VAL A 40 -6.32 7.30 -22.79
C VAL A 40 -6.63 7.52 -21.31
N THR A 41 -7.65 8.33 -20.99
CA THR A 41 -8.05 8.60 -19.59
C THR A 41 -8.58 7.33 -18.93
N LEU A 42 -9.40 6.57 -19.66
CA LEU A 42 -9.88 5.26 -19.21
C LEU A 42 -8.70 4.32 -18.93
N GLY A 43 -7.76 4.23 -19.88
CA GLY A 43 -6.55 3.39 -19.75
C GLY A 43 -5.73 3.75 -18.51
N ASN A 44 -5.44 5.04 -18.31
CA ASN A 44 -4.68 5.52 -17.16
C ASN A 44 -5.42 5.26 -15.83
N THR A 45 -6.73 5.44 -15.80
CA THR A 45 -7.54 5.20 -14.59
C THR A 45 -7.57 3.72 -14.23
N LEU A 46 -7.67 2.83 -15.22
CA LEU A 46 -7.60 1.38 -14.99
C LEU A 46 -6.21 0.96 -14.50
N MET A 47 -5.14 1.49 -15.09
CA MET A 47 -3.77 1.24 -14.63
C MET A 47 -3.57 1.71 -13.19
N ALA A 48 -4.03 2.92 -12.85
CA ALA A 48 -3.97 3.46 -11.49
C ALA A 48 -4.81 2.63 -10.51
N GLY A 49 -6.00 2.19 -10.92
CA GLY A 49 -6.88 1.33 -10.12
C GLY A 49 -6.26 -0.02 -9.81
N VAL A 50 -5.69 -0.70 -10.81
CA VAL A 50 -4.98 -1.98 -10.64
C VAL A 50 -3.73 -1.79 -9.77
N SER A 51 -2.95 -0.74 -10.01
CA SER A 51 -1.74 -0.44 -9.23
C SER A 51 -2.06 -0.22 -7.74
N ASN A 52 -3.02 0.66 -7.44
CA ASN A 52 -3.47 0.88 -6.06
C ASN A 52 -4.07 -0.39 -5.47
N GLY A 53 -4.93 -1.09 -6.21
CA GLY A 53 -5.52 -2.35 -5.77
C GLY A 53 -4.48 -3.41 -5.41
N ALA A 54 -3.40 -3.51 -6.18
CA ALA A 54 -2.27 -4.39 -5.88
C ALA A 54 -1.54 -3.99 -4.59
N ILE A 55 -1.34 -2.69 -4.34
CA ILE A 55 -0.77 -2.19 -3.07
C ILE A 55 -1.67 -2.61 -1.90
N TRP A 56 -2.97 -2.34 -1.96
CA TRP A 56 -3.92 -2.74 -0.91
C TRP A 56 -3.97 -4.25 -0.72
N ALA A 57 -3.93 -5.03 -1.80
CA ALA A 57 -3.89 -6.49 -1.74
C ALA A 57 -2.61 -7.01 -1.07
N LEU A 58 -1.45 -6.41 -1.38
CA LEU A 58 -0.18 -6.75 -0.74
C LEU A 58 -0.18 -6.38 0.75
N VAL A 59 -0.74 -5.23 1.12
CA VAL A 59 -0.90 -4.83 2.54
C VAL A 59 -1.82 -5.81 3.28
N ALA A 60 -2.95 -6.20 2.67
CA ALA A 60 -3.86 -7.18 3.26
C ALA A 60 -3.22 -8.57 3.39
N LEU A 61 -2.47 -9.03 2.37
CA LEU A 61 -1.70 -10.26 2.42
C LEU A 61 -0.64 -10.23 3.53
N GLY A 62 0.09 -9.12 3.67
CA GLY A 62 1.07 -8.94 4.74
C GLY A 62 0.42 -9.03 6.12
N TYR A 63 -0.70 -8.35 6.32
CA TYR A 63 -1.42 -8.35 7.59
C TYR A 63 -1.96 -9.74 7.95
N THR A 64 -2.56 -10.45 6.99
CA THR A 64 -3.09 -11.80 7.19
C THR A 64 -1.98 -12.82 7.48
N LEU A 65 -0.80 -12.69 6.85
CA LEU A 65 0.34 -13.55 7.12
C LEU A 65 0.88 -13.33 8.54
N VAL A 66 1.11 -12.08 8.94
CA VAL A 66 1.66 -11.76 10.27
C VAL A 66 0.71 -12.22 11.37
N TYR A 67 -0.58 -11.90 11.24
CA TYR A 67 -1.59 -12.37 12.18
C TYR A 67 -1.72 -13.90 12.16
N GLY A 68 -1.62 -14.54 10.98
CA GLY A 68 -1.71 -16.00 10.86
C GLY A 68 -0.57 -16.76 11.53
N ILE A 69 0.61 -16.16 11.69
CA ILE A 69 1.77 -16.78 12.36
C ILE A 69 1.79 -16.46 13.86
N ILE A 70 1.58 -15.19 14.21
CA ILE A 70 1.80 -14.69 15.58
C ILE A 70 0.50 -14.71 16.40
N GLU A 71 -0.67 -14.72 15.74
CA GLU A 71 -2.01 -14.61 16.34
C GLU A 71 -2.19 -13.38 17.27
N LEU A 72 -1.37 -12.35 17.04
CA LEU A 72 -1.39 -11.08 17.76
C LEU A 72 -1.69 -9.93 16.80
N ILE A 73 -2.49 -8.97 17.27
CA ILE A 73 -2.78 -7.75 16.51
C ILE A 73 -1.53 -6.87 16.52
N ASN A 74 -0.93 -6.68 15.34
CA ASN A 74 0.23 -5.81 15.16
C ASN A 74 -0.22 -4.46 14.61
N PHE A 75 -0.23 -3.43 15.46
CA PHE A 75 -0.57 -2.06 15.04
C PHE A 75 0.56 -1.37 14.24
N ALA A 76 1.82 -1.77 14.45
CA ALA A 76 2.98 -1.19 13.78
C ALA A 76 3.12 -1.61 12.30
N HIS A 77 2.23 -2.48 11.80
CA HIS A 77 2.30 -2.96 10.41
C HIS A 77 2.17 -1.83 9.38
N GLY A 78 1.27 -0.88 9.62
CA GLY A 78 1.10 0.30 8.76
C GLY A 78 2.35 1.20 8.77
N ASP A 79 3.00 1.34 9.92
CA ASP A 79 4.20 2.16 10.06
C ASP A 79 5.42 1.51 9.39
N LEU A 80 5.50 0.18 9.37
CA LEU A 80 6.49 -0.55 8.58
C LEU A 80 6.32 -0.28 7.08
N PHE A 81 5.07 -0.22 6.60
CA PHE A 81 4.77 0.14 5.21
C PHE A 81 5.17 1.60 4.90
N MET A 82 4.94 2.52 5.84
CA MET A 82 5.42 3.90 5.76
C MET A 82 6.95 3.95 5.65
N VAL A 83 7.68 3.25 6.52
CA VAL A 83 9.16 3.21 6.47
C VAL A 83 9.65 2.67 5.13
N GLY A 84 9.04 1.59 4.61
CA GLY A 84 9.38 1.06 3.28
C GLY A 84 9.17 2.08 2.16
N SER A 85 8.08 2.85 2.23
CA SER A 85 7.81 3.93 1.27
C SER A 85 8.84 5.05 1.34
N PHE A 86 9.30 5.41 2.54
CA PHE A 86 10.31 6.44 2.76
C PHE A 86 11.69 6.01 2.26
N VAL A 87 12.06 4.74 2.50
CA VAL A 87 13.28 4.15 1.95
C VAL A 87 13.22 4.15 0.43
N SER A 88 12.09 3.74 -0.17
CA SER A 88 11.92 3.75 -1.63
C SER A 88 12.05 5.17 -2.20
N TYR A 89 11.40 6.16 -1.58
CA TYR A 89 11.51 7.56 -1.98
C TYR A 89 12.95 8.07 -1.91
N GLY A 90 13.65 7.81 -0.79
CA GLY A 90 15.06 8.17 -0.63
C GLY A 90 15.96 7.50 -1.66
N MET A 91 15.75 6.21 -1.93
CA MET A 91 16.50 5.44 -2.93
C MET A 91 16.28 5.95 -4.35
N MET A 92 15.05 6.33 -4.69
CA MET A 92 14.76 6.93 -5.99
C MET A 92 15.49 8.28 -6.17
N GLY A 93 15.54 9.09 -5.10
CA GLY A 93 16.32 10.33 -5.08
C GLY A 93 17.82 10.10 -5.19
N THR A 94 18.40 9.13 -4.46
CA THR A 94 19.84 8.86 -4.47
C THR A 94 20.32 8.22 -5.77
N LEU A 95 19.51 7.35 -6.38
CA LEU A 95 19.81 6.74 -7.68
C LEU A 95 19.54 7.70 -8.85
N GLY A 96 18.91 8.86 -8.61
CA GLY A 96 18.58 9.83 -9.65
C GLY A 96 17.62 9.26 -10.70
N LEU A 97 16.69 8.41 -10.28
CA LEU A 97 15.68 7.80 -11.16
C LEU A 97 14.72 8.90 -11.63
N THR A 98 14.76 9.22 -12.92
CA THR A 98 13.93 10.26 -13.56
C THR A 98 13.30 9.74 -14.84
N LEU A 99 12.38 10.51 -15.45
CA LEU A 99 11.82 10.20 -16.77
C LEU A 99 12.88 10.08 -17.89
N VAL A 100 14.09 10.60 -17.67
CA VAL A 100 15.19 10.58 -18.65
C VAL A 100 16.05 9.32 -18.50
N THR A 101 15.89 8.57 -17.41
CA THR A 101 16.60 7.30 -17.19
C THR A 101 16.12 6.28 -18.23
N GLY A 102 17.06 5.71 -19.00
CA GLY A 102 16.73 4.70 -20.01
C GLY A 102 16.02 3.47 -19.41
N PRO A 103 15.20 2.73 -20.18
CA PRO A 103 14.34 1.66 -19.65
C PRO A 103 15.08 0.61 -18.81
N LEU A 104 16.29 0.22 -19.24
CA LEU A 104 17.13 -0.74 -18.50
C LEU A 104 17.62 -0.17 -17.16
N GLY A 105 17.99 1.11 -17.13
CA GLY A 105 18.41 1.79 -15.89
C GLY A 105 17.24 1.96 -14.92
N LEU A 106 16.04 2.22 -15.45
CA LEU A 106 14.82 2.33 -14.66
C LEU A 106 14.48 1.00 -13.97
N VAL A 107 14.42 -0.09 -14.75
CA VAL A 107 14.14 -1.42 -14.22
C VAL A 107 15.22 -1.85 -13.23
N GLY A 108 16.50 -1.64 -13.56
CA GLY A 108 17.62 -1.95 -12.67
C GLY A 108 17.54 -1.17 -11.34
N GLY A 109 17.28 0.13 -11.41
CA GLY A 109 17.14 0.98 -10.21
C GLY A 109 15.93 0.61 -9.35
N LEU A 110 14.80 0.25 -9.97
CA LEU A 110 13.62 -0.24 -9.25
C LEU A 110 13.88 -1.58 -8.55
N LEU A 111 14.59 -2.51 -9.20
CA LEU A 111 14.97 -3.80 -8.60
C LEU A 111 15.94 -3.60 -7.42
N VAL A 112 16.94 -2.73 -7.56
CA VAL A 112 17.85 -2.38 -6.45
C VAL A 112 17.06 -1.77 -5.30
N THR A 113 16.17 -0.82 -5.60
CA THR A 113 15.30 -0.18 -4.59
C THR A 113 14.43 -1.21 -3.87
N LEU A 114 13.85 -2.16 -4.60
CA LEU A 114 13.05 -3.25 -4.04
C LEU A 114 13.87 -4.09 -3.05
N VAL A 115 15.07 -4.54 -3.45
CA VAL A 115 15.94 -5.35 -2.60
C VAL A 115 16.35 -4.59 -1.35
N VAL A 116 16.74 -3.32 -1.47
CA VAL A 116 17.09 -2.47 -0.33
C VAL A 116 15.89 -2.31 0.61
N CYS A 117 14.69 -2.04 0.09
CA CYS A 117 13.47 -1.95 0.89
C CYS A 117 13.17 -3.25 1.64
N MET A 118 13.33 -4.41 0.99
CA MET A 118 13.16 -5.72 1.63
C MET A 118 14.14 -5.93 2.79
N LEU A 119 15.41 -5.58 2.59
CA LEU A 119 16.44 -5.71 3.63
C LEU A 119 16.18 -4.78 4.82
N VAL A 120 15.82 -3.52 4.55
CA VAL A 120 15.53 -2.54 5.62
C VAL A 120 14.26 -2.93 6.39
N CYS A 121 13.16 -3.24 5.70
CA CYS A 121 11.91 -3.61 6.36
C CYS A 121 12.05 -4.94 7.10
N GLY A 122 12.73 -5.93 6.51
CA GLY A 122 12.96 -7.24 7.13
C GLY A 122 13.85 -7.16 8.37
N SER A 123 14.93 -6.38 8.31
CA SER A 123 15.80 -6.16 9.47
C SER A 123 15.08 -5.38 10.59
N LEU A 124 14.31 -4.35 10.24
CA LEU A 124 13.51 -3.58 11.19
C LEU A 124 12.45 -4.46 11.87
N ASN A 125 11.72 -5.28 11.11
CA ASN A 125 10.72 -6.18 11.68
C ASN A 125 11.37 -7.25 12.58
N THR A 126 12.54 -7.76 12.21
CA THR A 126 13.32 -8.69 13.05
C THR A 126 13.77 -8.01 14.35
N MET A 127 14.15 -6.73 14.29
CA MET A 127 14.50 -5.94 15.47
C MET A 127 13.29 -5.78 16.40
N ILE A 128 12.14 -5.39 15.85
CA ILE A 128 10.89 -5.23 16.62
C ILE A 128 10.48 -6.57 17.24
N GLU A 129 10.57 -7.68 16.51
CA GLU A 129 10.28 -8.98 17.09
C GLU A 129 11.21 -9.27 18.28
N ARG A 130 12.52 -9.08 18.12
CA ARG A 130 13.50 -9.38 19.19
C ARG A 130 13.33 -8.50 20.42
N VAL A 131 13.04 -7.21 20.24
CA VAL A 131 12.99 -6.22 21.32
C VAL A 131 11.59 -6.10 21.93
N ALA A 132 10.55 -6.09 21.10
CA ALA A 132 9.18 -5.82 21.53
C ALA A 132 8.37 -7.09 21.83
N TYR A 133 8.44 -8.10 20.95
CA TYR A 133 7.50 -9.22 21.01
C TYR A 133 8.07 -10.45 21.70
N ARG A 134 9.33 -10.81 21.43
CA ARG A 134 9.99 -12.00 21.97
C ARG A 134 10.04 -12.00 23.51
N PRO A 135 10.33 -10.88 24.21
CA PRO A 135 10.35 -10.88 25.68
C PRO A 135 8.96 -11.04 26.30
N LEU A 136 7.91 -10.68 25.54
CA LEU A 136 6.52 -10.67 26.02
C LEU A 136 5.74 -11.94 25.64
N ARG A 137 6.38 -12.97 25.08
CA ARG A 137 5.72 -14.23 24.67
C ARG A 137 4.99 -14.95 25.81
N ASN A 138 5.49 -14.82 27.04
CA ASN A 138 4.88 -15.45 28.22
C ASN A 138 3.94 -14.48 28.99
N ALA A 139 3.80 -13.25 28.52
CA ALA A 139 2.98 -12.24 29.16
C ALA A 139 1.51 -12.33 28.70
N PRO A 140 0.56 -11.73 29.44
CA PRO A 140 -0.84 -11.64 29.00
C PRO A 140 -0.96 -10.99 27.62
N LYS A 141 -1.94 -11.42 26.81
CA LYS A 141 -2.15 -10.94 25.42
C LYS A 141 -2.28 -9.42 25.26
N LEU A 142 -2.66 -8.71 26.33
CA LEU A 142 -2.73 -7.24 26.36
C LEU A 142 -1.34 -6.58 26.30
N ALA A 143 -0.30 -7.21 26.86
CA ALA A 143 1.02 -6.59 26.95
C ALA A 143 1.70 -6.48 25.57
N PRO A 144 1.72 -7.50 24.69
CA PRO A 144 2.17 -7.36 23.30
C PRO A 144 1.39 -6.33 22.48
N LEU A 145 0.09 -6.16 22.77
CA LEU A 145 -0.75 -5.16 22.10
C LEU A 145 -0.27 -3.74 22.44
N ILE A 146 -0.03 -3.46 23.73
CA ILE A 146 0.47 -2.16 24.20
C ILE A 146 1.86 -1.87 23.63
N THR A 147 2.75 -2.87 23.59
CA THR A 147 4.08 -2.67 22.99
C THR A 147 4.00 -2.43 21.49
N ALA A 148 3.09 -3.09 20.77
CA ALA A 148 2.85 -2.82 19.35
C ALA A 148 2.42 -1.37 19.10
N VAL A 149 1.50 -0.84 19.93
CA VAL A 149 1.09 0.58 19.88
C VAL A 149 2.27 1.50 20.20
N GLY A 150 3.07 1.17 21.23
CA GLY A 150 4.26 1.95 21.58
C GLY A 150 5.27 2.04 20.43
N PHE A 151 5.53 0.92 19.76
CA PHE A 151 6.41 0.88 18.59
C PHE A 151 5.83 1.62 17.38
N SER A 152 4.51 1.56 17.17
CA SER A 152 3.82 2.34 16.14
C SER A 152 4.10 3.84 16.32
N PHE A 153 3.92 4.37 17.54
CA PHE A 153 4.25 5.77 17.82
C PHE A 153 5.73 6.09 17.63
N ILE A 154 6.64 5.20 18.04
CA ILE A 154 8.08 5.41 17.83
C ILE A 154 8.38 5.51 16.32
N LEU A 155 7.89 4.55 15.52
CA LEU A 155 8.14 4.54 14.08
C LEU A 155 7.52 5.76 13.39
N GLN A 156 6.31 6.15 13.78
CA GLN A 156 5.66 7.34 13.25
C GLN A 156 6.47 8.61 13.56
N ASN A 157 6.92 8.79 14.80
CA ASN A 157 7.74 9.94 15.19
C ASN A 157 9.11 9.94 14.51
N VAL A 158 9.74 8.76 14.34
CA VAL A 158 10.98 8.64 13.55
C VAL A 158 10.73 9.05 12.10
N GLY A 159 9.60 8.64 11.52
CA GLY A 159 9.20 9.07 10.18
C GLY A 159 9.04 10.59 10.07
N VAL A 160 8.36 11.22 11.02
CA VAL A 160 8.20 12.68 11.08
C VAL A 160 9.55 13.39 11.24
N LEU A 161 10.47 12.86 12.04
CA LEU A 161 11.82 13.41 12.17
C LEU A 161 12.64 13.24 10.88
N TRP A 162 12.38 12.19 10.10
CA TRP A 162 13.14 11.88 8.90
C TRP A 162 12.70 12.74 7.69
N LEU A 163 11.40 12.78 7.39
CA LEU A 163 10.86 13.47 6.20
C LEU A 163 9.90 14.63 6.50
N GLY A 164 9.64 14.91 7.77
CA GLY A 164 8.66 15.90 8.19
C GLY A 164 7.22 15.36 8.15
N GLY A 165 6.26 16.23 8.45
CA GLY A 165 4.82 15.93 8.39
C GLY A 165 4.17 16.24 7.04
N SER A 166 4.94 16.65 6.02
CA SER A 166 4.42 17.01 4.70
C SER A 166 4.32 15.80 3.78
N GLN A 167 3.35 15.82 2.88
CA GLN A 167 3.24 14.80 1.83
C GLN A 167 4.35 14.98 0.79
N HIS A 168 5.13 13.93 0.57
CA HIS A 168 6.15 13.88 -0.48
C HIS A 168 5.70 12.94 -1.60
N GLY A 169 5.62 13.45 -2.82
CA GLY A 169 5.29 12.67 -4.00
C GLY A 169 6.56 12.09 -4.64
N VAL A 170 6.48 10.85 -5.12
CA VAL A 170 7.51 10.29 -6.00
C VAL A 170 7.36 10.88 -7.41
N PRO A 171 8.45 11.20 -8.12
CA PRO A 171 8.39 11.65 -9.51
C PRO A 171 7.73 10.59 -10.40
N ASP A 172 6.95 11.02 -11.39
CA ASP A 172 6.42 10.10 -12.40
C ASP A 172 7.58 9.44 -13.14
N LEU A 173 7.61 8.10 -13.10
CA LEU A 173 8.63 7.29 -13.76
C LEU A 173 8.16 6.70 -15.09
N VAL A 174 6.84 6.70 -15.31
CA VAL A 174 6.19 6.13 -16.50
C VAL A 174 5.14 7.13 -16.96
N ARG A 175 5.11 7.42 -18.26
CA ARG A 175 4.14 8.32 -18.91
C ARG A 175 2.90 7.57 -19.36
#